data_AF-A0A7S4A032-F1
#
_entry.id   AF-A0A7S4A032-F1
#
_cell.length_a   1.000
_cell.length_b   1.000
_cell.length_c   1.000
_cell.angle_alpha   90.00
_cell.angle_beta   90.00
_cell.angle_gamma   90.00
#
_symmetry.space_group_name_H-M   'P 1'
#
loop_
_entity.id
_entity.type
_entity.pdbx_description
1 polymer ?
#
loop_
_entity_poly.entity_id
_entity_poly.type
_entity_poly.pdbx_seq_one_letter_code
_entity_poly.pdbx_strand_id
1 'polypeptide(L)'
;MAQQQLADKRDQFVRTLWDRADTLRRGEFDTAARLATIKALVRIAVHEQPLRSATQCRQVKSVGSAIIDVLATANGPTTTENGKYASAAVAILAALLETEKTTIPTPMRDVLDAASKLLENNRRFAPLQQICAAPASCSAWEQLKILEGALKLVKRRQRSQCEGGCAFELTDEGRDVARRLAKERCGNNEESRGALRAWGGTSADDVVVLVDDREGGGDRHHLHSIGQLLRDNRAPFETRTLPTGFGDYVIARRRARVDAATGCGPHVAPVLIERKSAVDVAASLKDGRWQRQHDAMKRVAQLGASRAEIVYVIEGDPSKHVYRACGCGCLGIGACGNPNLQAVTAAISERERAGAKIVRTADPRDTARWLAAERRRQLQSHFREADRPPPQTPEKRKKQPTQEVSPPKRSTSVLTAAARAAWTRRDRDALGRLKVTELKQLCESVGEIASGNKAALVDRLLTPANPALLVQRKRAGKRVPRDRTCNYALLCALDAAQEPLTKERWMAAAEATGIANVSLYEKSGPMAYDGWAGVGGDLTQGDPPLVVKERGSRYKLSTCGGDDAGKAVASALHAKAHQRGWCACARPPAPVQPVRLEAPEQAMSPLHAAARRARVRTPETRRAPPPPRSASPP
;
A
#
# COMPACT_ATOMS: atom_id res chain seq x y z
N MET A 1 -16.67 5.43 35.11
CA MET A 1 -15.30 5.03 34.72
C MET A 1 -14.75 6.11 33.81
N ALA A 2 -13.75 6.86 34.25
CA ALA A 2 -13.12 7.89 33.43
C ALA A 2 -12.61 7.26 32.12
N GLN A 3 -12.90 7.90 30.97
CA GLN A 3 -12.31 7.55 29.68
C GLN A 3 -10.78 7.58 29.85
N GLN A 4 -10.17 6.42 30.09
CA GLN A 4 -8.74 6.24 29.92
C GLN A 4 -8.49 6.59 28.46
N GLN A 5 -8.01 7.81 28.23
CA GLN A 5 -7.55 8.26 26.93
C GLN A 5 -6.67 7.13 26.40
N LEU A 6 -7.05 6.62 25.23
CA LEU A 6 -6.36 5.55 24.53
C LEU A 6 -4.95 6.08 24.21
N ALA A 7 -4.02 6.05 25.16
CA ALA A 7 -2.68 6.58 24.95
C ALA A 7 -1.91 5.65 24.01
N ASP A 8 -1.02 6.21 23.21
CA ASP A 8 -0.05 5.41 22.47
C ASP A 8 0.84 4.67 23.46
N LYS A 9 0.89 3.34 23.40
CA LYS A 9 1.66 2.47 24.28
C LYS A 9 2.95 1.98 23.64
N ARG A 10 3.35 2.48 22.46
CA ARG A 10 4.60 2.08 21.79
C ARG A 10 5.81 2.14 22.74
N ASP A 11 5.98 3.22 23.49
CA ASP A 11 7.12 3.34 24.42
C ASP A 11 7.03 2.35 25.58
N GLN A 12 5.83 2.10 26.12
CA GLN A 12 5.60 1.07 27.15
C GLN A 12 6.00 -0.33 26.63
N PHE A 13 5.51 -0.69 25.44
CA PHE A 13 5.83 -1.97 24.80
C PHE A 13 7.31 -2.12 24.48
N VAL A 14 7.94 -1.05 23.98
CA VAL A 14 9.38 -1.02 23.68
C VAL A 14 10.20 -1.30 24.93
N ARG A 15 9.87 -0.68 26.08
CA ARG A 15 10.57 -0.94 27.35
C ARG A 15 10.44 -2.40 27.77
N THR A 16 9.22 -2.95 27.76
CA THR A 16 8.98 -4.35 28.12
C THR A 16 9.76 -5.32 27.23
N LEU A 17 9.78 -5.09 25.91
CA LEU A 17 10.55 -5.94 24.99
C LEU A 17 12.06 -5.77 25.16
N TRP A 18 12.52 -4.58 25.54
CA TRP A 18 13.94 -4.36 25.84
C TRP A 18 14.35 -5.18 27.07
N ASP A 19 13.59 -5.12 28.15
CA ASP A 19 13.87 -5.87 29.38
C ASP A 19 13.86 -7.37 29.15
N ARG A 20 12.93 -7.84 28.31
CA ARG A 20 12.90 -9.24 27.86
C ARG A 20 14.16 -9.61 27.07
N ALA A 21 14.60 -8.76 26.13
CA ALA A 21 15.80 -9.00 25.33
C ALA A 21 17.06 -9.06 26.20
N ASP A 22 17.18 -8.19 27.21
CA ASP A 22 18.30 -8.20 28.16
C ASP A 22 18.28 -9.41 29.10
N THR A 23 17.08 -9.90 29.47
CA THR A 23 16.93 -11.14 30.24
C THR A 23 17.35 -12.35 29.43
N LEU A 24 16.90 -12.47 28.18
CA LEU A 24 17.29 -13.54 27.26
C LEU A 24 18.79 -13.53 26.95
N ARG A 25 19.43 -12.36 26.97
CA ARG A 25 20.88 -12.24 26.82
C ARG A 25 21.65 -12.87 27.98
N ARG A 26 21.16 -12.76 29.21
CA ARG A 26 21.83 -13.30 30.41
C ARG A 26 21.67 -14.82 30.54
N GLY A 27 20.57 -15.37 30.04
CA GLY A 27 20.22 -16.78 30.23
C GLY A 27 20.90 -17.78 29.27
N GLU A 28 21.98 -17.41 28.58
CA GLU A 28 22.84 -18.20 27.65
C GLU A 28 22.19 -19.08 26.55
N PHE A 29 20.87 -19.32 26.53
CA PHE A 29 20.30 -20.45 25.76
C PHE A 29 19.28 -20.11 24.66
N ASP A 30 18.93 -18.85 24.40
CA ASP A 30 17.96 -18.55 23.32
C ASP A 30 18.26 -17.29 22.49
N THR A 31 19.32 -17.39 21.69
CA THR A 31 19.72 -16.35 20.72
C THR A 31 18.60 -16.07 19.70
N ALA A 32 17.81 -17.09 19.32
CA ALA A 32 16.75 -16.94 18.34
C ALA A 32 15.57 -16.11 18.89
N ALA A 33 15.09 -16.42 20.09
CA ALA A 33 14.04 -15.64 20.75
C ALA A 33 14.51 -14.22 21.09
N ARG A 34 15.77 -14.05 21.49
CA ARG A 34 16.35 -12.71 21.69
C ARG A 34 16.29 -11.88 20.41
N LEU A 35 16.74 -12.45 19.28
CA LEU A 35 16.72 -11.76 17.99
C LEU A 35 15.28 -11.48 17.51
N ALA A 36 14.35 -12.41 17.72
CA ALA A 36 12.93 -12.19 17.42
C ALA A 36 12.35 -11.04 18.26
N THR A 37 12.69 -10.97 19.55
CA THR A 37 12.28 -9.90 20.46
C THR A 37 12.82 -8.54 20.01
N ILE A 38 14.10 -8.46 19.64
CA ILE A 38 14.72 -7.23 19.13
C ILE A 38 14.06 -6.78 17.82
N LYS A 39 13.77 -7.72 16.90
CA LYS A 39 13.06 -7.42 15.64
C LYS A 39 11.66 -6.85 15.91
N ALA A 40 10.91 -7.44 16.83
CA ALA A 40 9.59 -6.95 17.23
C ALA A 40 9.68 -5.54 17.85
N LEU A 41 10.63 -5.33 18.79
CA LEU A 41 10.89 -4.05 19.45
C LEU A 41 11.13 -2.95 18.42
N VAL A 42 12.07 -3.14 17.49
CA VAL A 42 12.41 -2.12 16.49
C VAL A 42 11.19 -1.81 15.61
N ARG A 43 10.46 -2.83 15.16
CA ARG A 43 9.29 -2.64 14.30
C ARG A 43 8.14 -1.93 15.00
N ILE A 44 7.91 -2.21 16.28
CA ILE A 44 6.93 -1.49 17.11
C ILE A 44 7.38 -0.04 17.29
N ALA A 45 8.65 0.19 17.58
CA ALA A 45 9.20 1.53 17.84
C ALA A 45 9.07 2.48 16.62
N VAL A 46 9.28 1.95 15.41
CA VAL A 46 9.18 2.75 14.17
C VAL A 46 7.81 2.61 13.46
N HIS A 47 6.84 1.95 14.09
CA HIS A 47 5.54 1.69 13.50
C HIS A 47 4.84 3.01 13.13
N GLU A 48 4.17 3.04 11.97
CA GLU A 48 3.55 4.25 11.43
C GLU A 48 2.38 4.76 12.28
N GLN A 49 1.66 3.84 12.90
CA GLN A 49 0.47 4.16 13.68
C GLN A 49 0.71 3.94 15.18
N PRO A 50 0.08 4.73 16.05
CA PRO A 50 0.04 4.47 17.49
C PRO A 50 -0.40 3.03 17.79
N LEU A 51 0.23 2.40 18.79
CA LEU A 51 -0.13 1.05 19.23
C LEU A 51 -0.56 1.12 20.68
N ARG A 52 -1.85 0.90 20.94
CA ARG A 52 -2.55 1.16 22.21
C ARG A 52 -2.93 -0.12 22.97
N SER A 53 -2.73 -1.30 22.36
CA SER A 53 -2.95 -2.60 22.98
C SER A 53 -1.97 -3.65 22.44
N ALA A 54 -1.69 -4.68 23.25
CA ALA A 54 -0.87 -5.81 22.80
C ALA A 54 -1.49 -6.48 21.55
N THR A 55 -2.81 -6.64 21.50
CA THR A 55 -3.52 -7.25 20.36
C THR A 55 -3.27 -6.51 19.04
N GLN A 56 -3.24 -5.18 19.05
CA GLN A 56 -2.92 -4.37 17.86
C GLN A 56 -1.52 -4.69 17.32
N CYS A 57 -0.56 -5.02 18.19
CA CYS A 57 0.78 -5.37 17.77
C CYS A 57 0.84 -6.63 16.90
N ARG A 58 -0.22 -7.47 16.84
CA ARG A 58 -0.30 -8.61 15.89
C ARG A 58 -0.22 -8.18 14.42
N GLN A 59 -0.61 -6.93 14.12
CA GLN A 59 -0.52 -6.36 12.77
C GLN A 59 0.94 -6.02 12.40
N VAL A 60 1.83 -5.94 13.39
CA VAL A 60 3.24 -5.63 13.18
C VAL A 60 3.99 -6.91 12.82
N LYS A 61 4.66 -6.91 11.66
CA LYS A 61 5.50 -8.03 11.24
C LYS A 61 6.50 -8.42 12.35
N SER A 62 6.75 -9.72 12.50
CA SER A 62 7.63 -10.29 13.54
C SER A 62 7.07 -10.26 14.97
N VAL A 63 5.82 -9.84 15.19
CA VAL A 63 5.12 -9.99 16.47
C VAL A 63 4.28 -11.27 16.44
N GLY A 64 4.85 -12.38 16.93
CA GLY A 64 4.14 -13.66 17.10
C GLY A 64 3.40 -13.75 18.45
N SER A 65 2.68 -14.85 18.68
CA SER A 65 1.92 -15.11 19.93
C SER A 65 2.78 -14.93 21.19
N ALA A 66 3.97 -15.52 21.23
CA ALA A 66 4.89 -15.39 22.37
C ALA A 66 5.27 -13.93 22.69
N ILE A 67 5.40 -13.07 21.67
CA ILE A 67 5.66 -11.65 21.88
C ILE A 67 4.40 -10.93 22.37
N ILE A 68 3.22 -11.30 21.88
CA ILE A 68 1.95 -10.76 22.36
C ILE A 68 1.74 -11.04 23.84
N ASP A 69 2.06 -12.25 24.30
CA ASP A 69 1.92 -12.63 25.70
C ASP A 69 2.85 -11.77 26.59
N VAL A 70 4.07 -11.51 26.13
CA VAL A 70 5.00 -10.57 26.80
C VAL A 70 4.46 -9.13 26.78
N LEU A 71 3.87 -8.67 25.68
CA LEU A 71 3.30 -7.33 25.60
C LEU A 71 2.03 -7.16 26.45
N ALA A 72 1.30 -8.23 26.72
CA ALA A 72 0.11 -8.21 27.58
C ALA A 72 0.46 -7.92 29.05
N THR A 73 1.70 -8.19 29.47
CA THR A 73 2.20 -7.86 30.82
C THR A 73 2.86 -6.48 30.90
N ALA A 74 2.87 -5.72 29.79
CA ALA A 74 3.50 -4.42 29.74
C ALA A 74 2.82 -3.42 30.68
N ASN A 75 3.61 -2.90 31.63
CA ASN A 75 3.20 -1.92 32.63
C ASN A 75 4.16 -0.71 32.60
N GLY A 76 3.78 0.38 33.26
CA GLY A 76 4.60 1.60 33.34
C GLY A 76 4.12 2.73 32.41
N PRO A 77 4.91 3.81 32.28
CA PRO A 77 4.49 5.02 31.56
C PRO A 77 4.32 4.77 30.06
N THR A 78 3.35 5.44 29.45
CA THR A 78 3.09 5.33 28.01
C THR A 78 3.90 6.29 27.15
N THR A 79 4.55 7.28 27.77
CA THR A 79 5.42 8.27 27.12
C THR A 79 6.82 8.26 27.75
N THR A 80 7.81 8.72 27.01
CA THR A 80 9.16 9.03 27.52
C THR A 80 9.24 10.44 28.09
N GLU A 81 10.34 10.74 28.78
CA GLU A 81 10.73 12.12 29.09
C GLU A 81 10.88 12.95 27.81
N ASN A 82 10.65 14.27 27.90
CA ASN A 82 10.79 15.19 26.77
C ASN A 82 12.22 15.14 26.22
N GLY A 83 12.33 14.96 24.90
CA GLY A 83 13.63 14.84 24.22
C GLY A 83 14.33 13.48 24.39
N LYS A 84 13.69 12.51 25.07
CA LYS A 84 14.20 11.15 25.22
C LYS A 84 13.43 10.12 24.38
N TYR A 85 14.06 8.98 24.16
CA TYR A 85 13.49 7.83 23.43
C TYR A 85 13.66 6.53 24.20
N ALA A 86 12.62 5.69 24.20
CA ALA A 86 12.66 4.36 24.80
C ALA A 86 13.39 3.32 23.92
N SER A 87 13.55 3.60 22.62
CA SER A 87 14.18 2.72 21.63
C SER A 87 15.48 3.31 21.07
N ALA A 88 16.53 2.48 21.00
CA ALA A 88 17.78 2.82 20.33
C ALA A 88 17.57 3.02 18.84
N ALA A 89 16.70 2.24 18.20
CA ALA A 89 16.39 2.45 16.80
C ALA A 89 15.88 3.87 16.53
N VAL A 90 14.93 4.37 17.34
CA VAL A 90 14.40 5.72 17.15
C VAL A 90 15.43 6.79 17.49
N ALA A 91 16.19 6.60 18.58
CA ALA A 91 17.28 7.50 18.96
C ALA A 91 18.36 7.59 17.86
N ILE A 92 18.71 6.48 17.21
CA ILE A 92 19.67 6.45 16.09
C ILE A 92 19.12 7.20 14.87
N LEU A 93 17.86 6.98 14.51
CA LEU A 93 17.24 7.68 13.38
C LEU A 93 17.22 9.20 13.61
N ALA A 94 16.88 9.64 14.84
CA ALA A 94 16.92 11.05 15.22
C ALA A 94 18.35 11.61 15.22
N ALA A 95 19.32 10.89 15.79
CA ALA A 95 20.73 11.28 15.81
C ALA A 95 21.32 11.42 14.40
N LEU A 96 21.02 10.48 13.50
CA LEU A 96 21.43 10.57 12.10
C LEU A 96 20.78 11.77 11.41
N LEU A 97 19.49 12.01 11.62
CA LEU A 97 18.79 13.14 11.00
C LEU A 97 19.41 14.49 11.37
N GLU A 98 19.89 14.64 12.61
CA GLU A 98 20.57 15.85 13.07
C GLU A 98 22.02 15.94 12.58
N THR A 99 22.79 14.85 12.69
CA THR A 99 24.21 14.84 12.29
C THR A 99 24.42 14.91 10.78
N GLU A 100 23.48 14.41 9.96
CA GLU A 100 23.52 14.54 8.51
C GLU A 100 23.51 16.01 8.03
N LYS A 101 23.10 16.97 8.88
CA LYS A 101 23.17 18.40 8.56
C LYS A 101 24.61 18.92 8.43
N THR A 102 25.56 18.27 9.08
CA THR A 102 26.98 18.66 9.09
C THR A 102 27.86 17.66 8.36
N THR A 103 27.57 16.36 8.49
CA THR A 103 28.47 15.30 8.03
C THR A 103 27.69 14.14 7.42
N ILE A 104 27.98 13.79 6.15
CA ILE A 104 27.40 12.62 5.49
C ILE A 104 28.52 11.83 4.76
N PRO A 105 28.71 10.53 5.03
CA PRO A 105 28.04 9.72 6.06
C PRO A 105 28.58 10.04 7.47
N THR A 106 27.75 9.92 8.50
CA THR A 106 28.10 10.19 9.89
C THR A 106 28.98 9.06 10.48
N PRO A 107 30.17 9.35 11.03
CA PRO A 107 31.02 8.36 11.69
C PRO A 107 30.29 7.57 12.80
N MET A 108 30.64 6.28 12.97
CA MET A 108 30.00 5.40 13.97
C MET A 108 30.01 5.97 15.39
N ARG A 109 31.14 6.51 15.85
CA ARG A 109 31.26 7.13 17.17
C ARG A 109 30.24 8.26 17.35
N ASP A 110 30.19 9.19 16.39
CA ASP A 110 29.31 10.35 16.46
C ASP A 110 27.83 9.96 16.53
N VAL A 111 27.43 8.93 15.76
CA VAL A 111 26.06 8.38 15.82
C VAL A 111 25.76 7.81 17.20
N LEU A 112 26.68 7.02 17.77
CA LEU A 112 26.49 6.40 19.09
C LEU A 112 26.45 7.44 20.21
N ASP A 113 27.31 8.45 20.16
CA ASP A 113 27.36 9.52 21.16
C ASP A 113 26.10 10.39 21.10
N ALA A 114 25.65 10.77 19.90
CA ALA A 114 24.42 11.52 19.71
C ALA A 114 23.19 10.70 20.12
N ALA A 115 23.09 9.43 19.70
CA ALA A 115 21.97 8.57 20.06
C ALA A 115 21.93 8.25 21.56
N SER A 116 23.08 8.11 22.22
CA SER A 116 23.15 7.87 23.68
C SER A 116 22.56 9.03 24.47
N LYS A 117 22.79 10.28 24.05
CA LYS A 117 22.20 11.47 24.70
C LYS A 117 20.67 11.51 24.59
N LEU A 118 20.13 10.93 23.52
CA LEU A 118 18.71 10.87 23.23
C LEU A 118 18.00 9.68 23.90
N LEU A 119 18.71 8.69 24.44
CA LEU A 119 18.09 7.56 25.13
C LEU A 119 17.66 7.90 26.57
N GLU A 120 16.62 7.21 27.05
CA GLU A 120 16.26 7.19 28.47
C GLU A 120 17.45 6.74 29.34
N ASN A 121 17.58 7.32 30.53
CA ASN A 121 18.80 7.21 31.35
C ASN A 121 19.18 5.77 31.75
N ASN A 122 18.22 4.84 31.78
CA ASN A 122 18.44 3.42 32.08
C ASN A 122 18.78 2.58 30.83
N ARG A 123 18.81 3.16 29.64
CA ARG A 123 19.16 2.51 28.38
C ARG A 123 20.43 3.15 27.81
N ARG A 124 21.41 2.33 27.43
CA ARG A 124 22.67 2.82 26.88
C ARG A 124 23.26 1.87 25.85
N PHE A 125 24.04 2.44 24.96
CA PHE A 125 24.96 1.66 24.14
C PHE A 125 26.10 1.14 25.01
N ALA A 126 26.66 -0.02 24.64
CA ALA A 126 27.92 -0.46 25.21
C ALA A 126 29.07 0.45 24.71
N PRO A 127 30.19 0.54 25.42
CA PRO A 127 31.37 1.27 24.93
C PRO A 127 31.77 0.81 23.52
N LEU A 128 32.26 1.74 22.70
CA LEU A 128 32.60 1.47 21.31
C LEU A 128 33.54 0.28 21.14
N GLN A 129 34.55 0.17 22.01
CA GLN A 129 35.51 -0.93 22.02
C GLN A 129 34.82 -2.28 22.23
N GLN A 130 33.85 -2.34 23.15
CA GLN A 130 33.07 -3.56 23.41
C GLN A 130 32.14 -3.91 22.23
N ILE A 131 31.54 -2.90 21.58
CA ILE A 131 30.72 -3.11 20.38
C ILE A 131 31.58 -3.67 19.24
N CYS A 132 32.78 -3.14 19.03
CA CYS A 132 33.72 -3.61 18.02
C CYS A 132 34.20 -5.05 18.30
N ALA A 133 34.49 -5.38 19.56
CA ALA A 133 34.98 -6.70 19.95
C ALA A 133 33.89 -7.78 19.96
N ALA A 134 32.70 -7.45 20.50
CA ALA A 134 31.60 -8.39 20.66
C ALA A 134 30.25 -7.72 20.32
N PRO A 135 29.92 -7.52 19.03
CA PRO A 135 28.73 -6.78 18.60
C PRO A 135 27.41 -7.34 19.17
N ALA A 136 27.32 -8.65 19.37
CA ALA A 136 26.13 -9.32 19.89
C ALA A 136 25.88 -9.08 21.39
N SER A 137 26.83 -8.45 22.10
CA SER A 137 26.69 -8.16 23.53
C SER A 137 25.76 -6.98 23.84
N CYS A 138 25.46 -6.13 22.86
CA CYS A 138 24.72 -4.89 23.06
C CYS A 138 23.33 -4.91 22.38
N SER A 139 22.25 -4.94 23.17
CA SER A 139 20.87 -4.90 22.66
C SER A 139 20.57 -3.63 21.86
N ALA A 140 21.15 -2.49 22.22
CA ALA A 140 21.01 -1.23 21.47
C ALA A 140 21.67 -1.31 20.08
N TRP A 141 22.86 -1.92 19.98
CA TRP A 141 23.57 -2.11 18.71
C TRP A 141 22.84 -3.06 17.76
N GLU A 142 22.27 -4.15 18.29
CA GLU A 142 21.46 -5.08 17.49
C GLU A 142 20.24 -4.38 16.84
N GLN A 143 19.68 -3.34 17.46
CA GLN A 143 18.61 -2.55 16.83
C GLN A 143 19.07 -1.82 15.57
N LEU A 144 20.32 -1.31 15.53
CA LEU A 144 20.90 -0.71 14.32
C LEU A 144 21.01 -1.72 13.18
N LYS A 145 21.39 -2.97 13.46
CA LYS A 145 21.45 -4.03 12.44
C LYS A 145 20.08 -4.32 11.83
N ILE A 146 19.00 -4.20 12.62
CA ILE A 146 17.63 -4.32 12.10
C ILE A 146 17.26 -3.15 11.19
N LEU A 147 17.67 -1.92 11.55
CA LEU A 147 17.49 -0.74 10.70
C LEU A 147 18.25 -0.86 9.38
N GLU A 148 19.48 -1.38 9.39
CA GLU A 148 20.30 -1.60 8.19
C GLU A 148 19.74 -2.72 7.30
N GLY A 149 19.47 -3.88 7.91
CA GLY A 149 19.11 -5.09 7.17
C GLY A 149 17.62 -5.21 6.87
N ALA A 150 16.82 -5.45 7.92
CA ALA A 150 15.42 -5.87 7.78
C ALA A 150 14.48 -4.74 7.37
N LEU A 151 14.81 -3.49 7.74
CA LEU A 151 14.01 -2.31 7.42
C LEU A 151 14.65 -1.40 6.36
N LYS A 152 15.97 -1.48 6.16
CA LYS A 152 16.70 -0.67 5.17
C LYS A 152 16.50 0.86 5.33
N LEU A 153 16.32 1.30 6.57
CA LEU A 153 16.18 2.73 6.91
C LEU A 153 17.55 3.41 7.08
N VAL A 154 18.59 2.63 7.35
CA VAL A 154 19.96 3.10 7.52
C VAL A 154 20.86 2.36 6.54
N LYS A 155 21.85 3.06 6.00
CA LYS A 155 22.88 2.51 5.12
C LYS A 155 24.25 2.61 5.76
N ARG A 156 24.96 1.48 5.82
CA ARG A 156 26.34 1.42 6.30
C ARG A 156 27.33 1.69 5.17
N ARG A 157 28.36 2.47 5.48
CA ARG A 157 29.50 2.78 4.60
C ARG A 157 30.79 2.36 5.30
N GLN A 158 31.63 1.59 4.61
CA GLN A 158 32.96 1.26 5.13
C GLN A 158 33.87 2.48 5.01
N ARG A 159 34.56 2.83 6.09
CA ARG A 159 35.45 3.99 6.21
C ARG A 159 36.61 3.61 7.14
N SER A 160 37.73 3.16 6.58
CA SER A 160 38.90 2.73 7.35
C SER A 160 39.48 3.83 8.24
N GLN A 161 39.29 5.10 7.86
CA GLN A 161 39.76 6.27 8.63
C GLN A 161 38.83 6.66 9.79
N CYS A 162 37.61 6.12 9.86
CA CYS A 162 36.70 6.39 10.97
C CYS A 162 36.95 5.40 12.10
N GLU A 163 36.84 5.86 13.34
CA GLU A 163 36.86 4.97 14.51
C GLU A 163 35.69 3.97 14.42
N GLY A 164 36.00 2.67 14.55
CA GLY A 164 35.03 1.59 14.29
C GLY A 164 34.90 1.16 12.82
N GLY A 165 35.70 1.74 11.92
CA GLY A 165 35.84 1.31 10.52
C GLY A 165 34.63 1.58 9.62
N CYS A 166 33.60 2.26 10.12
CA CYS A 166 32.40 2.53 9.34
C CYS A 166 31.69 3.84 9.72
N ALA A 167 30.82 4.27 8.82
CA ALA A 167 29.96 5.43 8.93
C ALA A 167 28.55 5.06 8.45
N PHE A 168 27.54 5.83 8.84
CA PHE A 168 26.13 5.57 8.57
C PHE A 168 25.46 6.78 7.95
N GLU A 169 24.48 6.54 7.08
CA GLU A 169 23.61 7.58 6.52
C GLU A 169 22.18 7.04 6.45
N LEU A 170 21.18 7.91 6.54
CA LEU A 170 19.79 7.56 6.32
C LEU A 170 19.55 7.27 4.84
N THR A 171 18.69 6.28 4.57
CA THR A 171 18.06 6.18 3.25
C THR A 171 16.96 7.23 3.12
N ASP A 172 16.42 7.45 1.92
CA ASP A 172 15.32 8.42 1.74
C ASP A 172 14.10 8.05 2.60
N GLU A 173 13.73 6.76 2.62
CA GLU A 173 12.70 6.23 3.52
C GLU A 173 13.08 6.42 5.00
N GLY A 174 14.36 6.21 5.35
CA GLY A 174 14.89 6.49 6.68
C GLY A 174 14.72 7.93 7.13
N ARG A 175 14.97 8.90 6.24
CA ARG A 175 14.77 10.35 6.52
C ARG A 175 13.30 10.68 6.75
N ASP A 176 12.41 10.09 5.98
CA ASP A 176 10.96 10.32 6.14
C ASP A 176 10.45 9.74 7.46
N VAL A 177 10.88 8.52 7.81
CA VAL A 177 10.56 7.92 9.11
C VAL A 177 11.16 8.74 10.26
N ALA A 178 12.41 9.17 10.15
CA ALA A 178 13.08 9.97 11.19
C ALA A 178 12.37 11.31 11.40
N ARG A 179 12.02 12.04 10.32
CA ARG A 179 11.27 13.31 10.41
C ARG A 179 9.90 13.13 11.02
N ARG A 180 9.18 12.06 10.65
CA ARG A 180 7.87 11.74 11.24
C ARG A 180 7.99 11.50 12.74
N LEU A 181 8.92 10.63 13.16
CA LEU A 181 9.13 10.31 14.57
C LEU A 181 9.62 11.53 15.38
N ALA A 182 10.46 12.39 14.80
CA ALA A 182 10.85 13.65 15.42
C ALA A 182 9.64 14.57 15.63
N LYS A 183 8.78 14.74 14.61
CA LYS A 183 7.54 15.52 14.71
C LYS A 183 6.58 14.97 15.77
N GLU A 184 6.41 13.66 15.83
CA GLU A 184 5.58 12.98 16.84
C GLU A 184 6.05 13.28 18.27
N ARG A 185 7.36 13.47 18.50
CA ARG A 185 7.95 13.68 19.83
C ARG A 185 8.23 15.13 20.20
N CYS A 186 8.41 16.01 19.21
CA CYS A 186 8.57 17.45 19.44
C CYS A 186 7.22 18.15 19.65
N GLY A 187 6.10 17.52 19.29
CA GLY A 187 4.78 18.11 19.45
C GLY A 187 4.40 18.25 20.91
N ASN A 188 4.21 19.48 21.38
CA ASN A 188 3.34 19.76 22.53
C ASN A 188 2.05 18.95 22.30
N ASN A 189 1.69 18.11 23.27
CA ASN A 189 0.67 17.05 23.21
C ASN A 189 -0.74 17.43 22.68
N GLU A 190 -0.97 18.67 22.25
CA GLU A 190 -2.24 19.13 21.69
C GLU A 190 -2.48 18.71 20.24
N GLU A 191 -1.45 18.61 19.39
CA GLU A 191 -1.65 18.29 17.96
C GLU A 191 -2.03 16.82 17.70
N SER A 192 -1.70 15.92 18.61
CA SER A 192 -1.94 14.46 18.49
C SER A 192 -3.08 13.96 19.39
N ARG A 193 -3.77 14.85 20.09
CA ARG A 193 -4.85 14.48 21.04
C ARG A 193 -6.07 13.96 20.30
N GLY A 194 -6.14 12.64 20.13
CA GLY A 194 -7.40 11.92 19.93
C GLY A 194 -7.48 11.01 18.71
N ALA A 195 -6.62 11.17 17.70
CA ALA A 195 -6.71 10.33 16.51
C ALA A 195 -6.15 8.91 16.74
N LEU A 196 -6.99 7.86 16.72
CA LEU A 196 -6.55 6.46 16.78
C LEU A 196 -5.67 6.08 15.58
N ARG A 197 -6.09 6.51 14.40
CA ARG A 197 -5.43 6.29 13.12
C ARG A 197 -5.55 7.58 12.32
N ALA A 198 -4.53 7.93 11.54
CA ALA A 198 -4.57 9.06 10.62
C ALA A 198 -3.82 8.69 9.34
N TRP A 199 -4.31 9.15 8.20
CA TRP A 199 -3.60 9.01 6.92
C TRP A 199 -3.96 10.15 5.98
N GLY A 200 -2.96 10.64 5.24
CA GLY A 200 -3.10 11.77 4.31
C GLY A 200 -3.33 13.10 5.02
N GLY A 201 -3.06 14.21 4.34
CA GLY A 201 -3.10 15.55 4.95
C GLY A 201 -1.84 15.84 5.80
N THR A 202 -1.15 16.92 5.46
CA THR A 202 0.08 17.38 6.11
C THR A 202 -0.12 18.68 6.89
N SER A 203 -1.18 19.42 6.57
CA SER A 203 -1.53 20.70 7.17
C SER A 203 -2.64 20.55 8.22
N ALA A 204 -2.65 21.47 9.19
CA ALA A 204 -3.74 21.64 10.14
C ALA A 204 -5.08 21.95 9.47
N ASP A 205 -5.02 22.59 8.30
CA ASP A 205 -6.16 23.07 7.54
C ASP A 205 -6.69 22.06 6.52
N ASP A 206 -6.04 20.90 6.40
CA ASP A 206 -6.50 19.87 5.48
C ASP A 206 -7.87 19.36 5.92
N VAL A 207 -8.79 19.30 4.96
CA VAL A 207 -10.11 18.68 5.15
C VAL A 207 -9.93 17.17 5.16
N VAL A 208 -10.44 16.48 6.16
CA VAL A 208 -10.31 15.03 6.37
C VAL A 208 -11.67 14.42 6.67
N VAL A 209 -11.78 13.10 6.52
CA VAL A 209 -12.91 12.32 7.08
C VAL A 209 -12.56 11.93 8.51
N LEU A 210 -13.30 12.45 9.48
CA LEU A 210 -13.27 11.97 10.86
C LEU A 210 -14.15 10.72 10.94
N VAL A 211 -13.58 9.59 11.35
CA VAL A 211 -14.23 8.28 11.49
C VAL A 211 -14.42 8.00 12.97
N ASP A 212 -15.61 7.60 13.41
CA ASP A 212 -15.82 7.19 14.80
C ASP A 212 -14.95 5.98 15.16
N ASP A 213 -14.34 5.97 16.33
CA ASP A 213 -13.45 4.89 16.76
C ASP A 213 -14.15 3.58 17.11
N ARG A 214 -15.47 3.60 17.28
CA ARG A 214 -16.30 2.42 17.48
C ARG A 214 -16.79 1.86 16.15
N GLU A 215 -16.56 2.56 15.04
CA GLU A 215 -17.07 2.17 13.74
C GLU A 215 -16.53 0.81 13.31
N GLY A 216 -17.41 -0.03 12.76
CA GLY A 216 -17.10 -1.40 12.38
C GLY A 216 -16.70 -2.30 13.56
N GLY A 217 -17.17 -2.00 14.78
CA GLY A 217 -16.76 -2.67 16.02
C GLY A 217 -15.46 -2.12 16.62
N GLY A 218 -14.94 -1.03 16.06
CA GLY A 218 -13.71 -0.39 16.46
C GLY A 218 -12.48 -1.22 16.13
N ASP A 219 -11.40 -0.96 16.86
CA ASP A 219 -10.07 -1.38 16.43
C ASP A 219 -9.84 -2.91 16.44
N ARG A 220 -10.65 -3.65 17.19
CA ARG A 220 -10.60 -5.13 17.24
C ARG A 220 -11.24 -5.79 16.02
N HIS A 221 -11.96 -5.04 15.19
CA HIS A 221 -12.79 -5.55 14.12
C HIS A 221 -12.47 -4.86 12.79
N HIS A 222 -13.39 -4.07 12.22
CA HIS A 222 -13.29 -3.60 10.83
C HIS A 222 -12.67 -2.21 10.66
N LEU A 223 -12.36 -1.50 11.75
CA LEU A 223 -11.82 -0.13 11.67
C LEU A 223 -10.53 -0.04 10.85
N HIS A 224 -9.64 -1.04 10.95
CA HIS A 224 -8.43 -1.11 10.12
C HIS A 224 -8.77 -1.22 8.63
N SER A 225 -9.70 -2.11 8.28
CA SER A 225 -10.14 -2.31 6.91
C SER A 225 -10.79 -1.05 6.34
N ILE A 226 -11.59 -0.33 7.14
CA ILE A 226 -12.17 0.96 6.75
C ILE A 226 -11.08 1.98 6.45
N GLY A 227 -10.08 2.11 7.33
CA GLY A 227 -8.93 3.00 7.11
C GLY A 227 -8.15 2.65 5.85
N GLN A 228 -7.94 1.36 5.57
CA GLN A 228 -7.29 0.91 4.33
C GLN A 228 -8.13 1.25 3.10
N LEU A 229 -9.45 1.04 3.14
CA LEU A 229 -10.35 1.39 2.03
C LEU A 229 -10.38 2.91 1.76
N LEU A 230 -10.36 3.74 2.81
CA LEU A 230 -10.25 5.20 2.66
C LEU A 230 -8.91 5.60 2.03
N ARG A 231 -7.81 4.95 2.46
CA ARG A 231 -6.47 5.12 1.87
C ARG A 231 -6.45 4.74 0.39
N ASP A 232 -7.01 3.59 0.03
CA ASP A 232 -7.09 3.11 -1.36
C ASP A 232 -7.90 4.08 -2.25
N ASN A 233 -8.92 4.74 -1.68
CA ASN A 233 -9.72 5.77 -2.34
C ASN A 233 -9.14 7.20 -2.24
N ARG A 234 -7.91 7.34 -1.72
CA ARG A 234 -7.21 8.62 -1.52
C ARG A 234 -8.04 9.64 -0.72
N ALA A 235 -8.75 9.18 0.31
CA ALA A 235 -9.46 10.02 1.26
C ALA A 235 -8.62 10.18 2.53
N PRO A 236 -8.02 11.38 2.76
CA PRO A 236 -7.43 11.71 4.04
C PRO A 236 -8.44 11.51 5.17
N PHE A 237 -8.04 10.83 6.23
CA PHE A 237 -8.92 10.52 7.34
C PHE A 237 -8.19 10.54 8.68
N GLU A 238 -8.98 10.70 9.75
CA GLU A 238 -8.57 10.48 11.12
C GLU A 238 -9.66 9.72 11.87
N THR A 239 -9.29 8.82 12.75
CA THR A 239 -10.25 8.10 13.59
C THR A 239 -10.33 8.74 14.97
N ARG A 240 -11.49 9.12 15.46
CA ARG A 240 -11.69 9.77 16.77
C ARG A 240 -12.92 9.21 17.46
N THR A 241 -13.04 9.34 18.78
CA THR A 241 -14.34 9.18 19.42
C THR A 241 -15.21 10.37 19.04
N LEU A 242 -16.31 10.15 18.30
CA LEU A 242 -17.24 11.23 17.96
C LEU A 242 -18.30 11.37 19.07
N PRO A 243 -18.70 12.62 19.40
CA PRO A 243 -19.79 12.83 20.35
C PRO A 243 -21.09 12.21 19.86
N THR A 244 -21.96 11.82 20.79
CA THR A 244 -23.29 11.28 20.46
C THR A 244 -24.06 12.25 19.57
N GLY A 245 -24.58 11.75 18.45
CA GLY A 245 -25.34 12.54 17.47
C GLY A 245 -24.56 13.00 16.24
N PHE A 246 -23.23 12.85 16.20
CA PHE A 246 -22.47 13.16 14.97
C PHE A 246 -22.48 12.04 13.91
N GLY A 247 -23.01 10.87 14.25
CA GLY A 247 -22.95 9.68 13.40
C GLY A 247 -21.60 8.99 13.46
N ASP A 248 -21.30 8.20 12.43
CA ASP A 248 -20.07 7.41 12.30
C ASP A 248 -18.98 8.15 11.52
N TYR A 249 -19.37 9.14 10.70
CA TYR A 249 -18.44 9.94 9.91
C TYR A 249 -18.79 11.43 9.92
N VAL A 250 -17.75 12.26 9.99
CA VAL A 250 -17.84 13.72 9.87
C VAL A 250 -16.77 14.20 8.91
N ILE A 251 -17.06 15.21 8.08
CA ILE A 251 -16.04 15.85 7.26
C ILE A 251 -15.66 17.17 7.92
N ALA A 252 -14.39 17.35 8.24
CA ALA A 252 -13.92 18.52 8.97
C ALA A 252 -12.50 18.90 8.61
N ARG A 253 -12.08 20.13 8.93
CA ARG A 253 -10.65 20.45 8.98
C ARG A 253 -10.00 19.59 10.05
N ARG A 254 -8.76 19.20 9.80
CA ARG A 254 -8.03 18.29 10.68
C ARG A 254 -8.03 18.75 12.13
N ARG A 255 -7.85 20.04 12.44
CA ARG A 255 -7.87 20.54 13.83
C ARG A 255 -9.24 20.90 14.39
N ALA A 256 -10.32 20.65 13.65
CA ALA A 256 -11.65 20.96 14.13
C ALA A 256 -11.93 20.24 15.46
N ARG A 257 -12.42 20.99 16.45
CA ARG A 257 -13.04 20.43 17.64
C ARG A 257 -14.48 20.07 17.26
N VAL A 258 -14.83 18.81 17.47
CA VAL A 258 -16.19 18.31 17.27
C VAL A 258 -16.84 18.23 18.65
N ASP A 259 -17.83 19.07 18.90
CA ASP A 259 -18.49 19.18 20.19
C ASP A 259 -20.02 19.18 20.00
N ALA A 260 -20.70 18.31 20.75
CA ALA A 260 -22.16 18.21 20.73
C ALA A 260 -22.86 19.51 21.15
N ALA A 261 -22.22 20.36 21.96
CA ALA A 261 -22.78 21.65 22.37
C ALA A 261 -22.80 22.69 21.24
N THR A 262 -21.85 22.61 20.31
CA THR A 262 -21.69 23.62 19.23
C THR A 262 -22.15 23.11 17.87
N GLY A 263 -22.34 21.80 17.72
CA GLY A 263 -22.77 21.17 16.48
C GLY A 263 -21.74 21.35 15.35
N CYS A 264 -22.20 21.74 14.16
CA CYS A 264 -21.33 21.96 12.99
C CYS A 264 -20.83 23.41 12.96
N GLY A 265 -19.69 23.67 13.59
CA GLY A 265 -18.98 24.96 13.50
C GLY A 265 -18.30 25.19 12.13
N PRO A 266 -17.61 26.33 11.90
CA PRO A 266 -17.02 26.69 10.60
C PRO A 266 -15.91 25.74 10.11
N HIS A 267 -15.43 24.87 10.99
CA HIS A 267 -14.40 23.87 10.67
C HIS A 267 -14.97 22.46 10.46
N VAL A 268 -16.29 22.29 10.59
CA VAL A 268 -17.00 21.02 10.43
C VAL A 268 -18.03 21.21 9.33
N ALA A 269 -17.96 20.39 8.28
CA ALA A 269 -18.93 20.46 7.20
C ALA A 269 -20.34 20.20 7.75
N PRO A 270 -21.38 20.89 7.25
CA PRO A 270 -22.75 20.75 7.72
C PRO A 270 -23.39 19.46 7.17
N VAL A 271 -22.76 18.33 7.43
CA VAL A 271 -23.21 16.99 7.04
C VAL A 271 -22.84 15.99 8.15
N LEU A 272 -23.86 15.31 8.68
CA LEU A 272 -23.73 14.24 9.68
C LEU A 272 -24.01 12.91 9.01
N ILE A 273 -23.09 11.95 9.09
CA ILE A 273 -23.15 10.72 8.31
C ILE A 273 -23.19 9.52 9.25
N GLU A 274 -24.30 8.78 9.24
CA GLU A 274 -24.42 7.47 9.92
C GLU A 274 -24.35 6.36 8.88
N ARG A 275 -23.53 5.33 9.10
CA ARG A 275 -23.50 4.13 8.27
C ARG A 275 -24.15 2.98 9.03
N LYS A 276 -25.05 2.27 8.36
CA LYS A 276 -25.70 1.07 8.89
C LYS A 276 -25.67 -0.03 7.84
N SER A 277 -25.21 -1.22 8.20
CA SER A 277 -25.51 -2.39 7.37
C SER A 277 -27.00 -2.71 7.46
N ALA A 278 -27.55 -3.40 6.45
CA ALA A 278 -28.94 -3.85 6.50
C ALA A 278 -29.28 -4.68 7.76
N VAL A 279 -28.32 -5.48 8.24
CA VAL A 279 -28.44 -6.26 9.47
C VAL A 279 -28.48 -5.35 10.70
N ASP A 280 -27.64 -4.32 10.74
CA ASP A 280 -27.61 -3.36 11.84
C ASP A 280 -28.89 -2.53 11.91
N VAL A 281 -29.51 -2.18 10.78
CA VAL A 281 -30.83 -1.53 10.76
C VAL A 281 -31.86 -2.40 11.46
N ALA A 282 -31.96 -3.68 11.09
CA ALA A 282 -32.90 -4.62 11.70
C ALA A 282 -32.67 -4.79 13.20
N ALA A 283 -31.41 -4.99 13.63
CA ALA A 283 -31.06 -5.08 15.04
C ALA A 283 -31.41 -3.79 15.80
N SER A 284 -31.15 -2.62 15.21
CA SER A 284 -31.42 -1.32 15.84
C SER A 284 -32.91 -0.97 15.91
N LEU A 285 -33.72 -1.51 14.99
CA LEU A 285 -35.18 -1.40 15.07
C LEU A 285 -35.72 -2.24 16.23
N LYS A 286 -35.21 -3.46 16.40
CA LYS A 286 -35.61 -4.37 17.47
C LYS A 286 -35.39 -3.79 18.87
N ASP A 287 -34.27 -3.12 19.09
CA ASP A 287 -33.89 -2.55 20.41
C ASP A 287 -34.14 -1.03 20.52
N GLY A 288 -34.84 -0.45 19.55
CA GLY A 288 -35.20 0.97 19.53
C GLY A 288 -34.02 1.94 19.37
N ARG A 289 -32.79 1.47 19.11
CA ARG A 289 -31.64 2.36 18.83
C ARG A 289 -31.85 3.17 17.54
N TRP A 290 -32.56 2.63 16.55
CA TRP A 290 -32.81 3.31 15.27
C TRP A 290 -33.43 4.70 15.43
N GLN A 291 -34.39 4.84 16.36
CA GLN A 291 -35.04 6.13 16.65
C GLN A 291 -34.15 7.04 17.50
N ARG A 292 -33.58 6.50 18.58
CA ARG A 292 -32.75 7.28 19.51
C ARG A 292 -31.51 7.89 18.84
N GLN A 293 -30.86 7.15 17.95
CA GLN A 293 -29.72 7.64 17.18
C GLN A 293 -30.14 8.77 16.23
N HIS A 294 -31.24 8.60 15.51
CA HIS A 294 -31.77 9.63 14.62
C HIS A 294 -32.13 10.92 15.36
N ASP A 295 -32.80 10.82 16.51
CA ASP A 295 -33.16 11.99 17.31
C ASP A 295 -31.93 12.71 17.87
N ALA A 296 -30.88 11.96 18.22
CA ALA A 296 -29.60 12.55 18.60
C ALA A 296 -28.95 13.31 17.44
N MET A 297 -28.95 12.75 16.23
CA MET A 297 -28.45 13.44 15.04
C MET A 297 -29.29 14.67 14.70
N LYS A 298 -30.62 14.61 14.84
CA LYS A 298 -31.50 15.77 14.64
C LYS A 298 -31.19 16.91 15.59
N ARG A 299 -30.94 16.61 16.87
CA ARG A 299 -30.53 17.64 17.84
C ARG A 299 -29.22 18.29 17.40
N VAL A 300 -28.19 17.51 17.06
CA VAL A 300 -26.90 18.04 16.61
C VAL A 300 -27.02 18.82 15.29
N ALA A 301 -27.83 18.35 14.35
CA ALA A 301 -28.03 19.00 13.05
C ALA A 301 -28.72 20.37 13.15
N GLN A 302 -29.46 20.60 14.24
CA GLN A 302 -30.08 21.89 14.56
C GLN A 302 -29.13 22.84 15.30
N LEU A 303 -27.99 22.32 15.79
CA LEU A 303 -26.96 23.09 16.48
C LEU A 303 -25.88 23.54 15.48
N GLY A 304 -25.64 24.85 15.42
CA GLY A 304 -24.63 25.47 14.55
C GLY A 304 -25.19 26.63 13.72
N ALA A 305 -24.29 27.37 13.06
CA ALA A 305 -24.66 28.51 12.21
C ALA A 305 -25.42 28.08 10.94
N SER A 306 -25.21 26.85 10.49
CA SER A 306 -25.88 26.24 9.35
C SER A 306 -26.50 24.91 9.75
N ARG A 307 -27.77 24.67 9.37
CA ARG A 307 -28.43 23.37 9.56
C ARG A 307 -27.67 22.27 8.83
N ALA A 308 -27.27 21.22 9.54
CA ALA A 308 -26.55 20.11 8.94
C ALA A 308 -27.51 19.14 8.21
N GLU A 309 -27.07 18.62 7.06
CA GLU A 309 -27.74 17.52 6.35
C GLU A 309 -27.48 16.20 7.10
N ILE A 310 -28.52 15.44 7.41
CA ILE A 310 -28.37 14.07 7.96
C ILE A 310 -28.36 13.08 6.80
N VAL A 311 -27.29 12.29 6.70
CA VAL A 311 -27.11 11.27 5.68
C VAL A 311 -27.01 9.90 6.32
N TYR A 312 -27.83 8.95 5.86
CA TYR A 312 -27.69 7.54 6.17
C TYR A 312 -27.06 6.80 5.00
N VAL A 313 -25.90 6.19 5.22
CA VAL A 313 -25.30 5.22 4.28
C VAL A 313 -25.78 3.83 4.65
N ILE A 314 -26.70 3.28 3.86
CA ILE A 314 -27.21 1.91 4.02
C ILE A 314 -26.34 0.98 3.18
N GLU A 315 -25.55 0.15 3.87
CA GLU A 315 -24.60 -0.75 3.24
C GLU A 315 -25.17 -2.16 3.07
N GLY A 316 -25.01 -2.69 1.86
CA GLY A 316 -25.47 -4.02 1.46
C GLY A 316 -26.93 -4.03 1.01
N ASP A 317 -27.34 -5.18 0.47
CA ASP A 317 -28.72 -5.44 0.04
C ASP A 317 -29.46 -6.24 1.11
N PRO A 318 -30.48 -5.67 1.79
CA PRO A 318 -31.21 -6.35 2.85
C PRO A 318 -31.80 -7.69 2.42
N SER A 319 -32.19 -7.85 1.15
CA SER A 319 -32.80 -9.08 0.64
C SER A 319 -31.84 -10.29 0.70
N LYS A 320 -30.54 -10.03 0.65
CA LYS A 320 -29.48 -11.05 0.76
C LYS A 320 -29.26 -11.55 2.19
N HIS A 321 -29.83 -10.87 3.18
CA HIS A 321 -29.64 -11.17 4.59
C HIS A 321 -30.91 -11.72 5.25
N VAL A 322 -31.92 -12.12 4.48
CA VAL A 322 -33.14 -12.75 5.01
C VAL A 322 -32.79 -14.10 5.64
N TYR A 323 -33.05 -14.25 6.94
CA TYR A 323 -32.82 -15.48 7.68
C TYR A 323 -33.97 -16.47 7.42
N ARG A 324 -33.71 -17.46 6.56
CA ARG A 324 -34.70 -18.47 6.14
C ARG A 324 -34.73 -19.72 7.01
N ALA A 325 -33.73 -19.93 7.87
CA ALA A 325 -33.58 -21.14 8.66
C ALA A 325 -34.42 -21.15 9.96
N CYS A 326 -35.21 -20.11 10.25
CA CYS A 326 -36.05 -20.10 11.45
C CYS A 326 -37.37 -20.85 11.22
N GLY A 327 -37.70 -21.78 12.13
CA GLY A 327 -38.98 -22.49 12.13
C GLY A 327 -40.20 -21.60 12.44
N CYS A 328 -40.00 -20.38 12.91
CA CYS A 328 -41.10 -19.45 13.26
C CYS A 328 -41.62 -18.63 12.07
N GLY A 329 -41.07 -18.78 10.87
CA GLY A 329 -41.53 -18.07 9.66
C GLY A 329 -41.35 -16.54 9.67
N CYS A 330 -40.61 -15.97 10.63
CA CYS A 330 -40.50 -14.51 10.77
C CYS A 330 -39.74 -13.82 9.62
N LEU A 331 -38.89 -14.56 8.88
CA LEU A 331 -38.05 -14.03 7.80
C LEU A 331 -37.23 -12.79 8.21
N GLY A 332 -36.78 -12.76 9.47
CA GLY A 332 -36.01 -11.66 10.03
C GLY A 332 -34.69 -11.42 9.29
N ILE A 333 -34.23 -10.18 9.23
CA ILE A 333 -32.93 -9.84 8.62
C ILE A 333 -31.78 -10.15 9.59
N GLY A 334 -30.81 -10.93 9.13
CA GLY A 334 -29.60 -11.34 9.86
C GLY A 334 -29.79 -12.43 10.91
N ALA A 335 -30.92 -12.42 11.61
CA ALA A 335 -31.24 -13.41 12.65
C ALA A 335 -32.75 -13.59 12.84
N CYS A 336 -33.13 -14.73 13.45
CA CYS A 336 -34.49 -15.00 13.88
C CYS A 336 -35.00 -13.95 14.89
N GLY A 337 -36.26 -13.53 14.76
CA GLY A 337 -36.88 -12.54 15.64
C GLY A 337 -36.39 -11.10 15.43
N ASN A 338 -35.61 -10.84 14.39
CA ASN A 338 -35.38 -9.48 13.90
C ASN A 338 -36.51 -9.05 12.96
N PRO A 339 -36.71 -7.73 12.75
CA PRO A 339 -37.61 -7.22 11.72
C PRO A 339 -37.32 -7.83 10.35
N ASN A 340 -38.38 -8.12 9.60
CA ASN A 340 -38.30 -8.68 8.26
C ASN A 340 -37.94 -7.60 7.21
N LEU A 341 -37.75 -8.04 5.96
CA LEU A 341 -37.37 -7.17 4.84
C LEU A 341 -38.32 -5.99 4.64
N GLN A 342 -39.62 -6.21 4.75
CA GLN A 342 -40.64 -5.16 4.58
C GLN A 342 -40.52 -4.10 5.67
N ALA A 343 -40.39 -4.52 6.94
CA ALA A 343 -40.24 -3.62 8.07
C ALA A 343 -38.96 -2.78 7.98
N VAL A 344 -37.83 -3.39 7.60
CA VAL A 344 -36.56 -2.68 7.39
C VAL A 344 -36.68 -1.66 6.26
N THR A 345 -37.30 -2.04 5.12
CA THR A 345 -37.49 -1.15 3.98
C THR A 345 -38.41 0.02 4.30
N ALA A 346 -39.50 -0.24 5.04
CA ALA A 346 -40.42 0.79 5.51
C ALA A 346 -39.72 1.79 6.44
N ALA A 347 -38.91 1.31 7.38
CA ALA A 347 -38.17 2.17 8.31
C ALA A 347 -37.12 3.06 7.62
N ILE A 348 -36.43 2.54 6.60
CA ILE A 348 -35.51 3.35 5.78
C ILE A 348 -36.28 4.42 5.01
N SER A 349 -37.41 4.05 4.40
CA SER A 349 -38.26 4.98 3.64
C SER A 349 -38.91 6.04 4.54
N GLU A 350 -39.21 5.70 5.79
CA GLU A 350 -39.67 6.65 6.80
C GLU A 350 -38.59 7.69 7.14
N ARG A 351 -37.32 7.29 7.25
CA ARG A 351 -36.21 8.25 7.44
C ARG A 351 -36.06 9.21 6.27
N GLU A 352 -36.20 8.69 5.06
CA GLU A 352 -36.18 9.51 3.84
C GLU A 352 -37.30 10.56 3.85
N ARG A 353 -38.54 10.14 4.17
CA ARG A 353 -39.68 11.06 4.34
C ARG A 353 -39.49 12.05 5.50
N ALA A 354 -38.75 11.67 6.53
CA ALA A 354 -38.41 12.54 7.65
C ALA A 354 -37.27 13.55 7.35
N GLY A 355 -36.83 13.63 6.09
CA GLY A 355 -35.86 14.61 5.59
C GLY A 355 -34.40 14.16 5.65
N ALA A 356 -34.12 12.90 6.01
CA ALA A 356 -32.76 12.37 5.94
C ALA A 356 -32.43 11.90 4.53
N LYS A 357 -31.22 12.16 4.05
CA LYS A 357 -30.75 11.65 2.76
C LYS A 357 -30.32 10.19 2.90
N ILE A 358 -30.82 9.31 2.03
CA ILE A 358 -30.45 7.90 2.00
C ILE A 358 -29.47 7.63 0.86
N VAL A 359 -28.29 7.11 1.19
CA VAL A 359 -27.29 6.64 0.23
C VAL A 359 -27.18 5.13 0.37
N ARG A 360 -27.38 4.38 -0.71
CA ARG A 360 -27.27 2.92 -0.72
C ARG A 360 -25.93 2.52 -1.34
N THR A 361 -25.17 1.70 -0.65
CA THR A 361 -23.84 1.22 -1.08
C THR A 361 -23.84 -0.31 -1.10
N ALA A 362 -23.13 -0.92 -2.06
CA ALA A 362 -23.14 -2.38 -2.17
C ALA A 362 -22.30 -3.06 -1.08
N ASP A 363 -21.22 -2.42 -0.65
CA ASP A 363 -20.23 -2.96 0.30
C ASP A 363 -19.39 -1.83 0.94
N PRO A 364 -18.48 -2.13 1.90
CA PRO A 364 -17.63 -1.13 2.53
C PRO A 364 -16.72 -0.36 1.57
N ARG A 365 -16.34 -0.94 0.43
CA ARG A 365 -15.47 -0.29 -0.56
C ARG A 365 -16.22 0.82 -1.29
N ASP A 366 -17.49 0.57 -1.62
CA ASP A 366 -18.37 1.58 -2.20
C ASP A 366 -18.70 2.69 -1.18
N THR A 367 -18.89 2.34 0.10
CA THR A 367 -18.99 3.33 1.20
C THR A 367 -17.75 4.24 1.25
N ALA A 368 -16.54 3.68 1.26
CA ALA A 368 -15.31 4.45 1.27
C ALA A 368 -15.13 5.34 0.02
N ARG A 369 -15.53 4.84 -1.16
CA ARG A 369 -15.53 5.63 -2.40
C ARG A 369 -16.49 6.81 -2.32
N TRP A 370 -17.69 6.59 -1.78
CA TRP A 370 -18.69 7.64 -1.59
C TRP A 370 -18.20 8.69 -0.59
N LEU A 371 -17.65 8.29 0.56
CA LEU A 371 -17.06 9.20 1.55
C LEU A 371 -15.94 10.06 0.94
N ALA A 372 -15.10 9.47 0.09
CA ALA A 372 -14.06 10.20 -0.62
C ALA A 372 -14.63 11.27 -1.58
N ALA A 373 -15.74 10.97 -2.26
CA ALA A 373 -16.44 11.90 -3.14
C ALA A 373 -17.13 13.02 -2.33
N GLU A 374 -17.79 12.65 -1.23
CA GLU A 374 -18.47 13.58 -0.34
C GLU A 374 -17.49 14.57 0.30
N ARG A 375 -16.32 14.08 0.74
CA ARG A 375 -15.22 14.95 1.19
C ARG A 375 -14.82 15.98 0.13
N ARG A 376 -14.66 15.55 -1.14
CA ARG A 376 -14.30 16.46 -2.24
C ARG A 376 -15.38 17.50 -2.50
N ARG A 377 -16.67 17.11 -2.42
CA ARG A 377 -17.82 18.01 -2.52
C ARG A 377 -17.74 19.10 -1.45
N GLN A 378 -17.62 18.71 -0.17
CA GLN A 378 -17.56 19.64 0.96
C GLN A 378 -16.34 20.55 0.94
N LEU A 379 -15.18 20.04 0.51
CA LEU A 379 -13.98 20.86 0.30
C LEU A 379 -14.23 21.98 -0.71
N GLN A 380 -14.97 21.71 -1.79
CA GLN A 380 -15.26 22.68 -2.83
C GLN A 380 -16.34 23.67 -2.44
N SER A 381 -17.44 23.21 -1.83
CA SER A 381 -18.60 24.05 -1.53
C SER A 381 -18.50 24.79 -0.21
N HIS A 382 -17.99 24.16 0.84
CA HIS A 382 -18.04 24.74 2.19
C HIS A 382 -16.71 25.39 2.58
N PHE A 383 -15.61 24.63 2.52
CA PHE A 383 -14.33 25.10 3.06
C PHE A 383 -13.63 26.14 2.18
N ARG A 384 -13.71 26.01 0.84
CA ARG A 384 -13.14 27.01 -0.06
C ARG A 384 -13.90 28.32 -0.09
N GLU A 385 -15.20 28.29 0.10
CA GLU A 385 -16.02 29.50 0.19
C GLU A 385 -15.71 30.26 1.49
N ALA A 386 -15.57 29.53 2.61
CA ALA A 386 -15.14 30.11 3.88
C ALA A 386 -13.72 30.70 3.85
N ASP A 387 -12.81 30.12 3.05
CA ASP A 387 -11.44 30.62 2.88
C ASP A 387 -11.33 31.77 1.88
N ARG A 388 -12.41 32.14 1.19
CA ARG A 388 -12.37 33.25 0.24
C ARG A 388 -12.11 34.53 1.04
N PRO A 389 -10.98 35.24 0.82
CA PRO A 389 -10.76 36.49 1.50
C PRO A 389 -11.94 37.42 1.21
N PRO A 390 -12.41 38.19 2.21
CA PRO A 390 -13.49 39.15 1.99
C PRO A 390 -13.13 40.03 0.79
N PRO A 391 -14.11 40.41 -0.05
CA PRO A 391 -13.84 41.16 -1.27
C PRO A 391 -13.01 42.39 -0.93
N GLN A 392 -11.73 42.36 -1.33
CA GLN A 392 -10.84 43.48 -1.14
C GLN A 392 -11.32 44.62 -2.04
N THR A 393 -11.54 45.79 -1.43
CA THR A 393 -11.63 47.06 -2.16
C THR A 393 -10.39 47.20 -3.05
N PRO A 394 -10.52 47.81 -4.25
CA PRO A 394 -9.53 47.69 -5.31
C PRO A 394 -8.23 48.42 -4.95
N GLU A 395 -7.27 47.68 -4.37
CA GLU A 395 -5.93 48.18 -4.09
C GLU A 395 -4.90 47.61 -5.08
N LYS A 396 -3.94 48.47 -5.41
CA LYS A 396 -3.04 48.37 -6.56
C LYS A 396 -2.17 47.11 -6.54
N ARG A 397 -2.31 46.35 -7.63
CA ARG A 397 -1.61 45.12 -7.99
C ARG A 397 -0.08 45.23 -7.88
N LYS A 398 0.54 44.47 -6.97
CA LYS A 398 2.00 44.23 -6.93
C LYS A 398 2.33 42.89 -7.62
N LYS A 399 3.36 42.90 -8.47
CA LYS A 399 3.82 41.78 -9.31
C LYS A 399 4.33 40.60 -8.47
N GLN A 400 3.91 39.39 -8.83
CA GLN A 400 4.45 38.12 -8.30
C GLN A 400 5.74 37.69 -9.02
N PRO A 401 6.66 36.99 -8.34
CA PRO A 401 7.88 36.46 -8.93
C PRO A 401 7.67 35.07 -9.56
N THR A 402 8.40 34.86 -10.65
CA THR A 402 8.42 33.70 -11.55
C THR A 402 8.95 32.43 -10.87
N GLN A 403 8.26 31.30 -11.03
CA GLN A 403 8.70 29.98 -10.57
C GLN A 403 9.69 29.33 -11.55
N GLU A 404 10.79 28.81 -11.00
CA GLU A 404 11.89 28.13 -11.68
C GLU A 404 11.57 26.63 -11.85
N VAL A 405 11.74 26.10 -13.07
CA VAL A 405 11.41 24.72 -13.44
C VAL A 405 12.67 23.85 -13.37
N SER A 406 12.65 22.80 -12.53
CA SER A 406 13.74 21.82 -12.42
C SER A 406 13.83 20.88 -13.64
N PRO A 407 15.04 20.54 -14.12
CA PRO A 407 15.24 19.75 -15.33
C PRO A 407 15.05 18.23 -15.12
N PRO A 408 14.68 17.47 -16.19
CA PRO A 408 14.43 16.04 -16.09
C PRO A 408 15.73 15.23 -16.00
N LYS A 409 15.83 14.38 -14.97
CA LYS A 409 16.90 13.36 -14.88
C LYS A 409 16.67 12.26 -15.92
N ARG A 410 17.46 12.26 -17.00
CA ARG A 410 17.54 11.14 -17.95
C ARG A 410 19.01 10.84 -18.25
N SER A 411 19.56 9.78 -17.66
CA SER A 411 20.79 9.14 -18.16
C SER A 411 20.42 7.78 -18.75
N THR A 412 20.14 7.74 -20.06
CA THR A 412 20.16 6.48 -20.82
C THR A 412 21.61 6.06 -20.98
N SER A 413 22.12 5.25 -20.06
CA SER A 413 23.46 4.68 -20.19
C SER A 413 23.49 3.72 -21.39
N VAL A 414 24.30 4.05 -22.39
CA VAL A 414 24.48 3.25 -23.60
C VAL A 414 25.33 2.01 -23.27
N LEU A 415 24.87 0.82 -23.67
CA LEU A 415 25.64 -0.43 -23.54
C LEU A 415 26.92 -0.38 -24.39
N THR A 416 28.05 -0.75 -23.80
CA THR A 416 29.34 -0.83 -24.52
C THR A 416 29.28 -1.89 -25.63
N ALA A 417 30.05 -1.68 -26.71
CA ALA A 417 30.16 -2.66 -27.79
C ALA A 417 30.74 -4.00 -27.27
N ALA A 418 31.68 -3.93 -26.33
CA ALA A 418 32.25 -5.10 -25.66
C ALA A 418 31.20 -5.90 -24.89
N ALA A 419 30.33 -5.24 -24.11
CA ALA A 419 29.26 -5.93 -23.37
C ALA A 419 28.27 -6.64 -24.31
N ARG A 420 27.89 -5.99 -25.42
CA ARG A 420 27.04 -6.60 -26.46
C ARG A 420 27.71 -7.81 -27.10
N ALA A 421 28.96 -7.67 -27.52
CA ALA A 421 29.71 -8.75 -28.15
C ALA A 421 29.92 -9.96 -27.22
N ALA A 422 30.22 -9.71 -25.94
CA ALA A 422 30.37 -10.75 -24.92
C ALA A 422 29.06 -11.54 -24.73
N TRP A 423 27.92 -10.85 -24.67
CA TRP A 423 26.62 -11.49 -24.52
C TRP A 423 26.18 -12.25 -25.78
N THR A 424 26.36 -11.65 -26.96
CA THR A 424 26.01 -12.30 -28.24
C THR A 424 26.77 -13.61 -28.43
N ARG A 425 28.05 -13.67 -28.03
CA ARG A 425 28.85 -14.90 -28.07
C ARG A 425 28.57 -15.87 -26.92
N ARG A 426 27.80 -15.47 -25.90
CA ARG A 426 27.60 -16.21 -24.63
C ARG A 426 28.91 -16.63 -23.97
N ASP A 427 29.91 -15.75 -24.06
CA ASP A 427 31.26 -15.99 -23.54
C ASP A 427 31.30 -15.65 -22.04
N ARG A 428 31.41 -16.67 -21.20
CA ARG A 428 31.43 -16.54 -19.73
C ARG A 428 32.60 -15.70 -19.24
N ASP A 429 33.77 -15.85 -19.84
CA ASP A 429 34.98 -15.15 -19.42
C ASP A 429 34.91 -13.68 -19.83
N ALA A 430 34.42 -13.39 -21.04
CA ALA A 430 34.20 -12.01 -21.49
C ALA A 430 33.16 -11.30 -20.62
N LEU A 431 32.04 -11.96 -20.27
CA LEU A 431 31.06 -11.43 -19.32
C LEU A 431 31.67 -11.26 -17.91
N GLY A 432 32.52 -12.20 -17.49
CA GLY A 432 33.27 -12.17 -16.24
C GLY A 432 34.26 -11.00 -16.14
N ARG A 433 34.68 -10.40 -17.25
CA ARG A 433 35.55 -9.21 -17.28
C ARG A 433 34.78 -7.88 -17.18
N LEU A 434 33.47 -7.86 -17.46
CA LEU A 434 32.65 -6.64 -17.37
C LEU A 434 32.53 -6.12 -15.93
N LYS A 435 32.31 -4.81 -15.79
CA LYS A 435 31.97 -4.20 -14.49
C LYS A 435 30.57 -4.61 -14.07
N VAL A 436 30.31 -4.67 -12.76
CA VAL A 436 28.97 -5.01 -12.23
C VAL A 436 27.89 -4.07 -12.75
N THR A 437 28.21 -2.78 -12.95
CA THR A 437 27.28 -1.81 -13.55
C THR A 437 26.90 -2.16 -14.99
N GLU A 438 27.86 -2.58 -15.82
CA GLU A 438 27.61 -3.02 -17.20
C GLU A 438 26.78 -4.30 -17.24
N LEU A 439 27.07 -5.26 -16.36
CA LEU A 439 26.28 -6.49 -16.23
C LEU A 439 24.83 -6.20 -15.85
N LYS A 440 24.58 -5.25 -14.94
CA LYS A 440 23.23 -4.83 -14.55
C LYS A 440 22.47 -4.18 -15.70
N GLN A 441 23.12 -3.25 -16.42
CA GLN A 441 22.54 -2.62 -17.61
C GLN A 441 22.23 -3.66 -18.69
N LEU A 442 23.13 -4.63 -18.88
CA LEU A 442 22.95 -5.71 -19.84
C LEU A 442 21.76 -6.60 -19.43
N CYS A 443 21.67 -7.03 -18.16
CA CYS A 443 20.51 -7.77 -17.65
C CYS A 443 19.20 -7.00 -17.89
N GLU A 444 19.15 -5.72 -17.56
CA GLU A 444 17.97 -4.88 -17.77
C GLU A 444 17.58 -4.80 -19.26
N SER A 445 18.56 -4.64 -20.14
CA SER A 445 18.34 -4.57 -21.59
C SER A 445 17.73 -5.86 -22.16
N VAL A 446 18.06 -7.03 -21.59
CA VAL A 446 17.52 -8.34 -22.01
C VAL A 446 16.34 -8.80 -21.13
N GLY A 447 15.79 -7.89 -20.32
CA GLY A 447 14.61 -8.12 -19.49
C GLY A 447 14.85 -8.97 -18.23
N GLU A 448 16.10 -9.29 -17.89
CA GLU A 448 16.49 -10.04 -16.70
C GLU A 448 16.49 -9.20 -15.42
N ILE A 449 16.66 -9.87 -14.27
CA ILE A 449 16.78 -9.22 -12.95
C ILE A 449 18.19 -8.64 -12.79
N ALA A 450 18.30 -7.33 -12.56
CA ALA A 450 19.57 -6.59 -12.41
C ALA A 450 20.12 -6.53 -10.97
N SER A 451 19.71 -7.44 -10.07
CA SER A 451 20.18 -7.49 -8.68
C SER A 451 20.97 -8.77 -8.38
N GLY A 452 22.00 -8.69 -7.53
CA GLY A 452 22.85 -9.83 -7.18
C GLY A 452 24.33 -9.50 -7.27
N ASN A 453 25.17 -10.49 -6.91
CA ASN A 453 26.61 -10.42 -7.08
C ASN A 453 27.00 -10.66 -8.55
N LYS A 454 28.29 -10.45 -8.87
CA LYS A 454 28.81 -10.55 -10.24
C LYS A 454 28.53 -11.93 -10.87
N ALA A 455 28.83 -13.01 -10.15
CA ALA A 455 28.63 -14.38 -10.61
C ALA A 455 27.15 -14.65 -10.97
N ALA A 456 26.21 -14.28 -10.10
CA ALA A 456 24.78 -14.47 -10.36
C ALA A 456 24.27 -13.68 -11.58
N LEU A 457 24.82 -12.49 -11.85
CA LEU A 457 24.47 -11.72 -13.05
C LEU A 457 25.01 -12.40 -14.32
N VAL A 458 26.25 -12.89 -14.29
CA VAL A 458 26.86 -13.63 -15.40
C VAL A 458 26.06 -14.91 -15.69
N ASP A 459 25.74 -15.70 -14.66
CA ASP A 459 24.98 -16.94 -14.82
C ASP A 459 23.61 -16.69 -15.47
N ARG A 460 22.89 -15.64 -15.05
CA ARG A 460 21.63 -15.25 -15.71
C ARG A 460 21.82 -14.83 -17.16
N LEU A 461 22.90 -14.10 -17.47
CA LEU A 461 23.21 -13.71 -18.84
C LEU A 461 23.67 -14.87 -19.72
N LEU A 462 24.04 -16.01 -19.13
CA LEU A 462 24.30 -17.26 -19.86
C LEU A 462 23.03 -18.10 -20.03
N THR A 463 22.03 -17.94 -19.15
CA THR A 463 20.74 -18.58 -19.39
C THR A 463 20.09 -18.07 -20.69
N PRO A 464 19.25 -18.90 -21.32
CA PRO A 464 18.58 -18.49 -22.54
C PRO A 464 17.82 -17.17 -22.35
N ALA A 465 17.92 -16.30 -23.36
CA ALA A 465 17.37 -14.94 -23.31
C ALA A 465 15.85 -14.95 -23.16
N ASN A 466 15.31 -13.93 -22.50
CA ASN A 466 13.88 -13.72 -22.55
C ASN A 466 13.42 -13.51 -24.00
N PRO A 467 12.24 -14.01 -24.38
CA PRO A 467 11.58 -13.65 -25.62
C PRO A 467 11.45 -12.13 -25.80
N ALA A 468 11.60 -11.64 -27.03
CA ALA A 468 11.55 -10.22 -27.36
C ALA A 468 10.26 -9.53 -26.87
N LEU A 469 9.11 -10.20 -27.05
CA LEU A 469 7.80 -9.73 -26.63
C LEU A 469 7.74 -9.42 -25.11
N LEU A 470 8.30 -10.29 -24.27
CA LEU A 470 8.27 -10.10 -22.81
C LEU A 470 9.11 -8.89 -22.38
N VAL A 471 10.24 -8.66 -23.05
CA VAL A 471 11.10 -7.50 -22.78
C VAL A 471 10.42 -6.21 -23.23
N GLN A 472 9.78 -6.20 -24.40
CA GLN A 472 9.01 -5.06 -24.89
C GLN A 472 7.86 -4.69 -23.94
N ARG A 473 7.07 -5.67 -23.48
CA ARG A 473 6.02 -5.43 -22.47
C ARG A 473 6.57 -4.82 -21.18
N LYS A 474 7.64 -5.41 -20.64
CA LYS A 474 8.26 -4.94 -19.40
C LYS A 474 8.74 -3.49 -19.53
N ARG A 475 9.33 -3.11 -20.67
CA ARG A 475 9.73 -1.72 -20.97
C ARG A 475 8.53 -0.77 -21.12
N ALA A 476 7.42 -1.25 -21.66
CA ALA A 476 6.17 -0.50 -21.75
C ALA A 476 5.42 -0.38 -20.39
N GLY A 477 5.99 -0.88 -19.29
CA GLY A 477 5.33 -0.89 -17.98
C GLY A 477 4.14 -1.86 -17.90
N LYS A 478 3.96 -2.72 -18.91
CA LYS A 478 2.88 -3.69 -18.96
C LYS A 478 3.21 -4.92 -18.11
N ARG A 479 2.18 -5.57 -17.58
CA ARG A 479 2.35 -6.73 -16.69
C ARG A 479 2.99 -7.91 -17.45
N VAL A 480 4.06 -8.45 -16.86
CA VAL A 480 4.67 -9.74 -17.21
C VAL A 480 4.79 -10.54 -15.91
N PRO A 481 4.17 -11.74 -15.80
CA PRO A 481 4.32 -12.59 -14.62
C PRO A 481 5.79 -12.88 -14.31
N ARG A 482 6.12 -12.95 -13.02
CA ARG A 482 7.48 -13.30 -12.59
C ARG A 482 7.74 -14.79 -12.82
N ASP A 483 8.99 -15.14 -13.04
CA ASP A 483 9.44 -16.51 -13.28
C ASP A 483 8.96 -17.45 -12.17
N ARG A 484 8.46 -18.62 -12.58
CA ARG A 484 8.01 -19.71 -11.69
C ARG A 484 6.92 -19.34 -10.68
N THR A 485 6.15 -18.28 -10.93
CA THR A 485 4.95 -17.93 -10.13
C THR A 485 3.72 -18.69 -10.60
N CYS A 486 2.67 -18.79 -9.77
CA CYS A 486 1.39 -19.41 -10.14
C CYS A 486 0.78 -18.75 -11.40
N ASN A 487 0.79 -17.42 -11.50
CA ASN A 487 0.31 -16.71 -12.70
C ASN A 487 1.07 -17.09 -13.98
N TYR A 488 2.37 -17.40 -13.87
CA TYR A 488 3.18 -17.87 -14.99
C TYR A 488 2.69 -19.26 -15.43
N ALA A 489 2.61 -20.21 -14.48
CA ALA A 489 2.17 -21.57 -14.74
C ALA A 489 0.75 -21.62 -15.32
N LEU A 490 -0.16 -20.80 -14.78
CA LEU A 490 -1.52 -20.64 -15.26
C LEU A 490 -1.56 -20.19 -16.74
N LEU A 491 -0.81 -19.15 -17.14
CA LEU A 491 -0.79 -18.75 -18.56
C LEU A 491 -0.25 -19.86 -19.47
N CYS A 492 0.81 -20.56 -19.05
CA CYS A 492 1.37 -21.67 -19.83
C CYS A 492 0.38 -22.84 -19.97
N ALA A 493 -0.40 -23.13 -18.93
CA ALA A 493 -1.43 -24.17 -18.97
C ALA A 493 -2.54 -23.87 -19.99
N LEU A 494 -3.00 -22.61 -20.08
CA LEU A 494 -3.96 -22.23 -21.12
C LEU A 494 -3.37 -22.29 -22.52
N ASP A 495 -2.10 -21.93 -22.68
CA ASP A 495 -1.40 -22.04 -23.97
C ASP A 495 -1.22 -23.51 -24.37
N ALA A 496 -0.87 -24.40 -23.44
CA ALA A 496 -0.79 -25.83 -23.72
C ALA A 496 -2.15 -26.43 -24.14
N ALA A 497 -3.22 -26.05 -23.44
CA ALA A 497 -4.56 -26.58 -23.66
C ALA A 497 -5.18 -26.12 -25.00
N GLN A 498 -4.92 -24.87 -25.45
CA GLN A 498 -5.55 -24.24 -26.63
C GLN A 498 -7.10 -24.21 -26.61
N GLU A 499 -7.73 -24.49 -25.46
CA GLU A 499 -9.17 -24.42 -25.26
C GLU A 499 -9.52 -23.69 -23.95
N PRO A 500 -10.73 -23.11 -23.81
CA PRO A 500 -11.16 -22.50 -22.56
C PRO A 500 -11.30 -23.53 -21.42
N LEU A 501 -10.68 -23.28 -20.27
CA LEU A 501 -10.69 -24.19 -19.11
C LEU A 501 -11.55 -23.64 -17.96
N THR A 502 -12.20 -24.53 -17.18
CA THR A 502 -12.78 -24.17 -15.88
C THR A 502 -11.66 -23.87 -14.87
N LYS A 503 -11.98 -23.21 -13.74
CA LYS A 503 -11.00 -22.92 -12.69
C LYS A 503 -10.24 -24.17 -12.26
N GLU A 504 -10.97 -25.26 -11.99
CA GLU A 504 -10.42 -26.50 -11.45
C GLU A 504 -9.51 -27.20 -12.47
N ARG A 505 -9.96 -27.30 -13.73
CA ARG A 505 -9.14 -27.88 -14.82
C ARG A 505 -7.91 -27.01 -15.10
N TRP A 506 -8.04 -25.69 -15.00
CA TRP A 506 -6.95 -24.77 -15.24
C TRP A 506 -5.86 -24.87 -14.16
N MET A 507 -6.24 -24.88 -12.87
CA MET A 507 -5.27 -25.07 -11.78
C MET A 507 -4.58 -26.43 -11.86
N ALA A 508 -5.32 -27.49 -12.17
CA ALA A 508 -4.75 -28.83 -12.33
C ALA A 508 -3.75 -28.89 -13.50
N ALA A 509 -4.09 -28.30 -14.64
CA ALA A 509 -3.20 -28.20 -15.78
C ALA A 509 -1.95 -27.35 -15.48
N ALA A 510 -2.09 -26.28 -14.70
CA ALA A 510 -0.97 -25.45 -14.27
C ALA A 510 -0.02 -26.20 -13.32
N GLU A 511 -0.56 -26.95 -12.36
CA GLU A 511 0.25 -27.81 -11.48
C GLU A 511 1.02 -28.86 -12.31
N ALA A 512 0.35 -29.52 -13.26
CA ALA A 512 0.94 -30.53 -14.14
C ALA A 512 2.07 -30.00 -15.03
N THR A 513 2.14 -28.67 -15.26
CA THR A 513 3.27 -28.10 -16.00
C THR A 513 4.59 -28.15 -15.23
N GLY A 514 4.55 -28.26 -13.88
CA GLY A 514 5.75 -28.23 -13.03
C GLY A 514 6.47 -26.87 -12.95
N ILE A 515 5.91 -25.82 -13.57
CA ILE A 515 6.58 -24.51 -13.68
C ILE A 515 6.61 -23.79 -12.33
N ALA A 516 5.50 -23.83 -11.59
CA ALA A 516 5.37 -23.12 -10.32
C ALA A 516 6.32 -23.69 -9.27
N ASN A 517 6.93 -22.81 -8.46
CA ASN A 517 7.81 -23.24 -7.36
C ASN A 517 7.07 -23.55 -6.05
N VAL A 518 5.76 -23.33 -6.03
CA VAL A 518 4.85 -23.62 -4.93
C VAL A 518 3.63 -24.30 -5.52
N SER A 519 3.06 -25.26 -4.79
CA SER A 519 1.82 -25.92 -5.22
C SER A 519 0.69 -24.90 -5.30
N LEU A 520 -0.16 -25.01 -6.31
CA LEU A 520 -1.39 -24.23 -6.42
C LEU A 520 -2.47 -24.69 -5.42
N TYR A 521 -2.33 -25.87 -4.83
CA TYR A 521 -3.30 -26.47 -3.91
C TYR A 521 -2.89 -26.40 -2.45
N GLU A 522 -1.60 -26.45 -2.17
CA GLU A 522 -1.13 -26.26 -0.80
C GLU A 522 -1.29 -24.80 -0.39
N LYS A 523 -2.18 -24.56 0.57
CA LYS A 523 -2.25 -23.33 1.36
C LYS A 523 -0.95 -23.16 2.15
N SER A 524 0.12 -22.78 1.47
CA SER A 524 1.43 -22.64 2.08
C SER A 524 1.48 -21.34 2.89
N GLY A 525 1.66 -21.48 4.20
CA GLY A 525 1.81 -20.39 5.15
C GLY A 525 0.49 -19.82 5.72
N PRO A 526 0.59 -18.90 6.72
CA PRO A 526 -0.55 -18.39 7.49
C PRO A 526 -1.54 -17.53 6.69
N MET A 527 -1.31 -17.32 5.39
CA MET A 527 -2.11 -16.45 4.51
C MET A 527 -2.96 -17.22 3.48
N ALA A 528 -2.98 -18.57 3.51
CA ALA A 528 -3.84 -19.40 2.66
C ALA A 528 -3.89 -18.97 1.18
N TYR A 529 -2.72 -18.65 0.60
CA TYR A 529 -2.62 -18.23 -0.80
C TYR A 529 -2.85 -19.44 -1.72
N ASP A 530 -3.90 -19.40 -2.54
CA ASP A 530 -4.33 -20.50 -3.42
C ASP A 530 -3.86 -20.34 -4.87
N GLY A 531 -2.87 -19.49 -5.13
CA GLY A 531 -2.39 -19.17 -6.49
C GLY A 531 -3.40 -18.44 -7.38
N TRP A 532 -4.68 -18.36 -6.98
CA TRP A 532 -5.79 -17.88 -7.79
C TRP A 532 -6.07 -16.39 -7.60
N ALA A 533 -5.66 -15.80 -6.47
CA ALA A 533 -5.87 -14.38 -6.18
C ALA A 533 -5.33 -13.44 -7.28
N GLY A 534 -4.31 -13.87 -8.03
CA GLY A 534 -3.74 -13.12 -9.16
C GLY A 534 -4.60 -13.14 -10.43
N VAL A 535 -5.51 -14.11 -10.59
CA VAL A 535 -6.32 -14.27 -11.81
C VAL A 535 -7.31 -13.10 -11.96
N GLY A 536 -8.12 -12.85 -10.94
CA GLY A 536 -9.21 -11.87 -11.00
C GLY A 536 -8.77 -10.41 -11.06
N GLY A 537 -7.53 -10.10 -10.68
CA GLY A 537 -6.92 -8.78 -10.82
C GLY A 537 -5.93 -8.76 -11.98
N ASP A 538 -4.74 -9.32 -11.76
CA ASP A 538 -3.59 -9.12 -12.64
C ASP A 538 -3.76 -9.69 -14.06
N LEU A 539 -4.48 -10.82 -14.21
CA LEU A 539 -4.61 -11.48 -15.51
C LEU A 539 -5.85 -11.02 -16.29
N THR A 540 -6.95 -10.72 -15.61
CA THR A 540 -8.23 -10.36 -16.25
C THR A 540 -8.50 -8.86 -16.36
N GLN A 541 -7.84 -8.00 -15.55
CA GLN A 541 -8.12 -6.55 -15.52
C GLN A 541 -7.02 -5.68 -16.16
N GLY A 542 -5.95 -6.28 -16.70
CA GLY A 542 -4.90 -5.54 -17.39
C GLY A 542 -5.36 -4.92 -18.71
N ASP A 543 -4.58 -3.99 -19.26
CA ASP A 543 -4.77 -3.42 -20.60
C ASP A 543 -3.56 -3.71 -21.52
N PRO A 544 -3.68 -4.63 -22.50
CA PRO A 544 -4.83 -5.53 -22.70
C PRO A 544 -4.87 -6.63 -21.62
N PRO A 545 -6.06 -7.22 -21.35
CA PRO A 545 -6.16 -8.33 -20.43
C PRO A 545 -5.45 -9.55 -21.02
N LEU A 546 -4.76 -10.34 -20.18
CA LEU A 546 -4.07 -11.54 -20.64
C LEU A 546 -5.02 -12.74 -20.70
N VAL A 547 -6.05 -12.75 -19.85
CA VAL A 547 -7.06 -13.81 -19.77
C VAL A 547 -8.45 -13.18 -19.84
N VAL A 548 -9.35 -13.81 -20.57
CA VAL A 548 -10.77 -13.43 -20.65
C VAL A 548 -11.60 -14.54 -20.01
N LYS A 549 -12.57 -14.14 -19.20
CA LYS A 549 -13.59 -15.04 -18.63
C LYS A 549 -14.78 -15.11 -19.58
N GLU A 550 -15.10 -16.31 -20.04
CA GLU A 550 -16.28 -16.61 -20.84
C GLU A 550 -17.49 -16.99 -19.97
N ARG A 551 -18.66 -17.11 -20.62
CA ARG A 551 -19.87 -17.66 -19.98
C ARG A 551 -19.59 -19.07 -19.44
N GLY A 552 -20.18 -19.41 -18.30
CA GLY A 552 -19.93 -20.69 -17.61
C GLY A 552 -18.63 -20.76 -16.82
N SER A 553 -18.02 -19.61 -16.47
CA SER A 553 -16.79 -19.55 -15.68
C SER A 553 -15.61 -20.30 -16.30
N ARG A 554 -15.54 -20.31 -17.64
CA ARG A 554 -14.39 -20.78 -18.40
C ARG A 554 -13.44 -19.63 -18.69
N TYR A 555 -12.15 -19.90 -18.76
CA TYR A 555 -11.10 -18.90 -18.95
C TYR A 555 -10.30 -19.27 -20.19
N LYS A 556 -10.00 -18.26 -21.04
CA LYS A 556 -9.15 -18.42 -22.21
C LYS A 556 -8.17 -17.26 -22.34
N LEU A 557 -7.11 -17.46 -23.10
CA LEU A 557 -6.16 -16.40 -23.42
C LEU A 557 -6.84 -15.33 -24.28
N SER A 558 -6.60 -14.07 -23.94
CA SER A 558 -7.09 -12.94 -24.74
C SER A 558 -6.44 -12.93 -26.12
N THR A 559 -7.23 -12.65 -27.16
CA THR A 559 -6.77 -12.39 -28.53
C THR A 559 -6.82 -10.92 -28.90
N CYS A 560 -7.31 -10.06 -28.00
CA CYS A 560 -7.38 -8.61 -28.21
C CYS A 560 -6.01 -7.98 -27.91
N GLY A 561 -5.54 -7.08 -28.79
CA GLY A 561 -4.28 -6.35 -28.59
C GLY A 561 -3.14 -6.71 -29.56
N GLY A 562 -3.41 -7.46 -30.64
CA GLY A 562 -2.42 -7.80 -31.66
C GLY A 562 -1.27 -8.65 -31.10
N ASP A 563 -0.03 -8.25 -31.41
CA ASP A 563 1.19 -8.95 -30.96
C ASP A 563 1.37 -8.98 -29.44
N ASP A 564 0.63 -8.13 -28.72
CA ASP A 564 0.66 -8.01 -27.26
C ASP A 564 -0.54 -8.69 -26.57
N ALA A 565 -1.32 -9.46 -27.31
CA ALA A 565 -2.45 -10.21 -26.79
C ALA A 565 -2.01 -11.31 -25.81
N GLY A 566 -2.93 -11.69 -24.92
CA GLY A 566 -2.72 -12.76 -23.94
C GLY A 566 -2.16 -14.05 -24.54
N LYS A 567 -2.60 -14.43 -25.74
CA LYS A 567 -2.11 -15.61 -26.46
C LYS A 567 -0.62 -15.52 -26.80
N ALA A 568 -0.17 -14.39 -27.32
CA ALA A 568 1.24 -14.18 -27.69
C ALA A 568 2.14 -14.16 -26.44
N VAL A 569 1.69 -13.49 -25.37
CA VAL A 569 2.42 -13.42 -24.10
C VAL A 569 2.54 -14.81 -23.46
N ALA A 570 1.45 -15.57 -23.42
CA ALA A 570 1.45 -16.92 -22.86
C ALA A 570 2.35 -17.87 -23.65
N SER A 571 2.29 -17.83 -24.99
CA SER A 571 3.18 -18.62 -25.85
C SER A 571 4.66 -18.26 -25.63
N ALA A 572 4.99 -16.98 -25.47
CA ALA A 572 6.34 -16.53 -25.14
C ALA A 572 6.81 -17.05 -23.76
N LEU A 573 5.98 -16.97 -22.73
CA LEU A 573 6.27 -17.53 -21.41
C LEU A 573 6.46 -19.04 -21.47
N HIS A 574 5.62 -19.73 -22.26
CA HIS A 574 5.66 -21.18 -22.39
C HIS A 574 6.93 -21.65 -23.10
N ALA A 575 7.33 -20.98 -24.19
CA ALA A 575 8.61 -21.17 -24.86
C ALA A 575 9.81 -20.97 -23.93
N LYS A 576 9.80 -19.89 -23.14
CA LYS A 576 10.83 -19.63 -22.14
C LYS A 576 10.91 -20.75 -21.09
N ALA A 577 9.77 -21.28 -20.64
CA ALA A 577 9.73 -22.34 -19.64
C ALA A 577 10.32 -23.66 -20.18
N HIS A 578 9.99 -24.04 -21.41
CA HIS A 578 10.61 -25.21 -22.06
C HIS A 578 12.11 -25.02 -22.27
N GLN A 579 12.54 -23.85 -22.75
CA GLN A 579 13.95 -23.57 -22.99
C GLN A 579 14.81 -23.66 -21.73
N ARG A 580 14.20 -23.44 -20.56
CA ARG A 580 14.85 -23.54 -19.25
C ARG A 580 14.60 -24.85 -18.51
N GLY A 581 13.91 -25.82 -19.15
CA GLY A 581 13.57 -27.10 -18.54
C GLY A 581 12.62 -26.98 -17.34
N TRP A 582 11.80 -25.93 -17.29
CA TRP A 582 10.83 -25.73 -16.21
C TRP A 582 9.46 -26.36 -16.51
N CYS A 583 9.12 -26.50 -17.79
CA CYS A 583 7.84 -27.07 -18.21
C CYS A 583 7.99 -28.56 -18.53
N ALA A 584 7.13 -29.39 -17.96
CA ALA A 584 7.05 -30.83 -18.19
C ALA A 584 5.96 -31.23 -19.19
N CYS A 585 5.28 -30.28 -19.84
CA CYS A 585 4.19 -30.61 -20.75
C CYS A 585 4.70 -31.29 -22.03
N ALA A 586 3.90 -32.18 -22.62
CA ALA A 586 4.30 -32.94 -23.82
C ALA A 586 4.28 -32.12 -25.12
N ARG A 587 3.67 -30.92 -25.10
CA ARG A 587 3.47 -30.10 -26.30
C ARG A 587 4.56 -29.04 -26.40
N PRO A 588 5.48 -29.13 -27.38
CA PRO A 588 6.47 -28.08 -27.56
C PRO A 588 5.77 -26.76 -27.97
N PRO A 589 6.16 -25.63 -27.37
CA PRO A 589 5.63 -24.33 -27.73
C PRO A 589 6.16 -23.90 -29.10
N ALA A 590 5.45 -22.95 -29.74
CA ALA A 590 5.93 -22.35 -30.98
C ALA A 590 7.32 -21.72 -30.77
N PRO A 591 8.23 -21.77 -31.76
CA PRO A 591 9.53 -21.12 -31.66
C PRO A 591 9.33 -19.60 -31.51
N VAL A 592 9.99 -19.00 -30.51
CA VAL A 592 9.89 -17.57 -30.24
C VAL A 592 11.22 -16.90 -30.50
N GLN A 593 11.19 -15.73 -31.15
CA GLN A 593 12.41 -14.99 -31.43
C GLN A 593 13.06 -14.50 -30.12
N PRO A 594 14.33 -14.85 -29.87
CA PRO A 594 15.05 -14.31 -28.73
C PRO A 594 15.26 -12.80 -28.93
N VAL A 595 15.39 -12.06 -27.81
CA VAL A 595 15.83 -10.67 -27.87
C VAL A 595 17.14 -10.59 -28.66
N ARG A 596 17.21 -9.69 -29.64
CA ARG A 596 18.46 -9.29 -30.26
C ARG A 596 18.84 -7.92 -29.69
N LEU A 597 20.04 -7.80 -29.14
CA LEU A 597 20.62 -6.49 -28.88
C LEU A 597 21.09 -5.99 -30.23
N GLU A 598 20.26 -5.16 -30.87
CA GLU A 598 20.67 -4.49 -32.09
C GLU A 598 22.01 -3.79 -31.85
N ALA A 599 22.93 -3.97 -32.79
CA ALA A 599 24.09 -3.10 -32.86
C ALA A 599 23.56 -1.65 -32.82
N PRO A 600 24.31 -0.68 -32.29
CA PRO A 600 23.92 0.70 -32.52
C PRO A 600 24.08 0.85 -34.04
N GLU A 601 23.00 0.67 -34.80
CA GLU A 601 22.97 1.04 -36.20
C GLU A 601 23.56 2.44 -36.22
N GLN A 602 24.64 2.59 -36.99
CA GLN A 602 25.30 3.86 -37.27
C GLN A 602 24.23 4.92 -37.21
N ALA A 603 24.24 5.74 -36.16
CA ALA A 603 23.16 6.67 -35.86
C ALA A 603 22.79 7.33 -37.18
N MET A 604 21.65 6.91 -37.75
CA MET A 604 21.33 7.27 -39.11
C MET A 604 21.41 8.78 -39.16
N SER A 605 22.31 9.30 -39.99
CA SER A 605 22.50 10.72 -40.14
C SER A 605 21.12 11.39 -40.19
N PRO A 606 20.86 12.47 -39.45
CA PRO A 606 19.55 13.13 -39.39
C PRO A 606 18.91 13.36 -40.78
N LEU A 607 19.73 13.41 -41.83
CA LEU A 607 19.36 13.45 -43.24
C LEU A 607 18.47 12.29 -43.73
N HIS A 608 18.60 11.06 -43.22
CA HIS A 608 17.75 9.94 -43.64
C HIS A 608 16.40 9.85 -42.89
N ALA A 609 16.33 10.35 -41.66
CA ALA A 609 15.07 10.49 -40.94
C ALA A 609 14.15 11.56 -41.59
N ALA A 610 14.74 12.62 -42.15
CA ALA A 610 14.03 13.62 -42.96
C ALA A 610 13.55 13.04 -44.31
N ALA A 611 14.37 12.24 -45.01
CA ALA A 611 14.02 11.63 -46.29
C ALA A 611 12.87 10.60 -46.19
N ARG A 612 12.74 9.89 -45.05
CA ARG A 612 11.60 8.99 -44.79
C ARG A 612 10.31 9.71 -44.43
N ARG A 613 10.37 10.89 -43.80
CA ARG A 613 9.18 11.75 -43.60
C ARG A 613 8.72 12.44 -44.89
N ALA A 614 9.60 12.61 -45.88
CA ALA A 614 9.26 13.19 -47.18
C ALA A 614 8.63 12.19 -48.18
N ARG A 615 8.75 10.87 -47.97
CA ARG A 615 8.26 9.84 -48.92
C ARG A 615 6.92 9.18 -48.56
N VAL A 616 6.19 9.69 -47.55
CA VAL A 616 4.81 9.28 -47.26
C VAL A 616 3.87 10.46 -47.45
N ARG A 617 3.78 10.93 -48.69
CA ARG A 617 2.65 11.69 -49.23
C ARG A 617 2.45 11.25 -50.67
N THR A 618 1.88 10.06 -50.84
CA THR A 618 1.09 9.78 -52.05
C THR A 618 -0.19 10.63 -51.98
N PRO A 619 -0.68 11.19 -53.09
CA PRO A 619 -1.91 11.96 -53.08
C PRO A 619 -3.08 11.00 -52.82
N GLU A 620 -3.86 11.27 -51.77
CA GLU A 620 -5.20 10.72 -51.65
C GLU A 620 -6.01 11.18 -52.88
N THR A 621 -6.29 10.24 -53.78
CA THR A 621 -7.38 10.38 -54.73
C THR A 621 -8.67 10.63 -53.95
N ARG A 622 -9.16 11.87 -54.00
CA ARG A 622 -10.50 12.24 -53.55
C ARG A 622 -11.51 11.29 -54.21
N ARG A 623 -12.05 10.36 -53.42
CA ARG A 623 -13.29 9.68 -53.80
C ARG A 623 -14.41 10.72 -53.79
N ALA A 624 -15.09 10.84 -54.92
CA ALA A 624 -16.31 11.62 -55.06
C ALA A 624 -17.36 11.14 -54.04
N PRO A 625 -18.19 12.04 -53.50
CA PRO A 625 -19.30 11.66 -52.62
C PRO A 625 -20.32 10.79 -53.38
N PRO A 626 -20.95 9.82 -52.72
CA PRO A 626 -21.99 9.01 -53.35
C PRO A 626 -23.20 9.88 -53.71
N PRO A 627 -23.91 9.57 -54.82
CA PRO A 627 -25.11 10.30 -55.20
C PRO A 627 -26.22 10.13 -54.15
N PRO A 628 -27.09 11.14 -53.98
CA PRO A 628 -28.21 11.07 -53.06
C PRO A 628 -29.16 9.94 -53.47
N ARG A 629 -29.59 9.15 -52.47
CA ARG A 629 -30.63 8.13 -52.64
C ARG A 629 -31.93 8.81 -53.04
N SER A 630 -32.43 8.47 -54.22
CA SER A 630 -33.76 8.80 -54.71
C SER A 630 -34.83 8.26 -53.75
N ALA A 631 -35.75 9.14 -53.37
CA ALA A 631 -36.99 8.77 -52.67
C ALA A 631 -37.88 7.93 -53.60
N SER A 632 -38.46 6.87 -53.04
CA SER A 632 -39.54 6.13 -53.69
C SER A 632 -40.79 7.01 -53.78
N PRO A 633 -41.52 7.03 -54.92
CA PRO A 633 -42.83 7.67 -55.01
C PRO A 633 -43.92 6.77 -54.39
N PRO A 634 -45.12 7.31 -54.12
CA PRO A 634 -46.20 6.66 -53.36
C PRO A 634 -46.77 5.40 -54.00
#